data_AF-A0A498D4K4-F1
#
_entry.id   AF-A0A498D4K4-F1
#
_cell.length_a   1.000
_cell.length_b   1.000
_cell.length_c   1.000
_cell.angle_alpha   90.00
_cell.angle_beta   90.00
_cell.angle_gamma   90.00
#
_symmetry.space_group_name_H-M   'P 1'
#
loop_
_entity.id
_entity.type
_entity.pdbx_description
1 polymer ?
#
loop_
_entity_poly.entity_id
_entity_poly.type
_entity_poly.pdbx_seq_one_letter_code
_entity_poly.pdbx_strand_id
1 'polypeptide(L)'
;MEFVIITGMSGSGKSRAIAAMEDIGYYCVDNLPPKMVKSFTDLCLQAEDKVDKVALVIDARSREIFGDIFEGIEEFLEASSGFQTLFLDCEDATLIQRYKETRRTHPLMDDENTSIEEAIAEERRLLSRLRECADYVIDTTYLSVNQLREKVVGIFLDDKNQAMLVNCMSFGFKYGLPKEADLVFDVRCLPNPFYVPELKSLTGLDAPVREYVLKWEQAQKLIPKLFDLVDYLLPLYRDEGKTQLTIAVGCTGGKHRSVVFAQLLEEHMQEQKVRSTVTHRDIAKRKE
;
A
#
# COMPACT_ATOMS: atom_id res chain seq x y z
N MET A 1 8.00 -7.29 16.33
CA MET A 1 6.83 -7.56 15.49
C MET A 1 5.73 -6.63 15.92
N GLU A 2 5.10 -5.95 14.97
CA GLU A 2 3.93 -5.12 15.20
C GLU A 2 2.68 -5.94 14.91
N PHE A 3 1.78 -6.02 15.88
CA PHE A 3 0.48 -6.64 15.69
C PHE A 3 -0.62 -5.60 15.81
N VAL A 4 -1.46 -5.53 14.79
CA VAL A 4 -2.61 -4.62 14.74
C VAL A 4 -3.88 -5.45 14.63
N ILE A 5 -4.87 -5.12 15.43
CA ILE A 5 -6.21 -5.70 15.34
C ILE A 5 -7.16 -4.65 14.78
N ILE A 6 -7.86 -5.00 13.72
CA ILE A 6 -8.89 -4.19 13.09
C ILE A 6 -10.25 -4.78 13.44
N THR A 7 -11.08 -4.00 14.11
CA THR A 7 -12.46 -4.36 14.44
C THR A 7 -13.37 -3.16 14.20
N GLY A 8 -14.66 -3.29 14.50
CA GLY A 8 -15.64 -2.22 14.36
C GLY A 8 -16.96 -2.69 13.78
N MET A 9 -17.87 -1.74 13.58
CA MET A 9 -19.22 -1.98 13.10
C MET A 9 -19.22 -2.71 11.74
N SER A 10 -20.19 -3.55 11.49
CA SER A 10 -20.35 -4.19 10.19
C SER A 10 -20.76 -3.13 9.15
N GLY A 11 -20.02 -3.07 8.04
CA GLY A 11 -20.18 -2.00 7.03
C GLY A 11 -19.40 -0.70 7.29
N SER A 12 -18.62 -0.60 8.37
CA SER A 12 -17.76 0.57 8.64
C SER A 12 -16.52 0.67 7.75
N GLY A 13 -16.19 -0.38 6.99
CA GLY A 13 -15.06 -0.36 6.06
C GLY A 13 -13.84 -1.18 6.48
N LYS A 14 -14.00 -2.13 7.42
CA LYS A 14 -12.96 -3.09 7.85
C LYS A 14 -12.19 -3.72 6.68
N SER A 15 -12.91 -4.21 5.66
CA SER A 15 -12.30 -4.79 4.45
C SER A 15 -11.47 -3.80 3.62
N ARG A 16 -11.73 -2.50 3.72
CA ARG A 16 -10.91 -1.46 3.06
C ARG A 16 -9.69 -1.09 3.91
N ALA A 17 -9.84 -1.09 5.23
CA ALA A 17 -8.73 -0.86 6.15
C ALA A 17 -7.68 -1.98 6.07
N ILE A 18 -8.09 -3.25 6.06
CA ILE A 18 -7.14 -4.38 5.90
C ILE A 18 -6.40 -4.33 4.55
N ALA A 19 -7.08 -3.97 3.46
CA ALA A 19 -6.42 -3.76 2.17
C ALA A 19 -5.37 -2.64 2.22
N ALA A 20 -5.67 -1.55 2.95
CA ALA A 20 -4.69 -0.47 3.16
C ALA A 20 -3.49 -0.92 4.00
N MET A 21 -3.69 -1.82 4.98
CA MET A 21 -2.60 -2.42 5.77
C MET A 21 -1.71 -3.33 4.92
N GLU A 22 -2.31 -4.11 4.02
CA GLU A 22 -1.58 -4.99 3.09
C GLU A 22 -0.67 -4.17 2.17
N ASP A 23 -1.16 -3.03 1.66
CA ASP A 23 -0.38 -2.14 0.80
C ASP A 23 0.88 -1.57 1.49
N ILE A 24 0.80 -1.32 2.80
CA ILE A 24 1.94 -0.86 3.61
C ILE A 24 2.78 -2.01 4.19
N GLY A 25 2.51 -3.25 3.78
CA GLY A 25 3.36 -4.41 4.04
C GLY A 25 3.01 -5.23 5.29
N TYR A 26 1.81 -5.09 5.85
CA TYR A 26 1.33 -6.00 6.90
C TYR A 26 0.88 -7.32 6.30
N TYR A 27 1.22 -8.43 6.96
CA TYR A 27 0.58 -9.71 6.71
C TYR A 27 -0.83 -9.70 7.29
N CYS A 28 -1.82 -9.75 6.39
CA CYS A 28 -3.20 -9.52 6.73
C CYS A 28 -4.01 -10.82 6.81
N VAL A 29 -4.74 -11.03 7.90
CA VAL A 29 -5.67 -12.15 8.08
C VAL A 29 -7.07 -11.60 8.32
N ASP A 30 -8.02 -11.94 7.45
CA ASP A 30 -9.42 -11.53 7.60
C ASP A 30 -10.23 -12.58 8.36
N ASN A 31 -11.17 -12.11 9.18
CA ASN A 31 -12.15 -12.93 9.93
C ASN A 31 -11.52 -14.01 10.84
N LEU A 32 -10.48 -13.66 11.60
CA LEU A 32 -9.86 -14.58 12.56
C LEU A 32 -10.73 -14.67 13.84
N PRO A 33 -11.08 -15.88 14.31
CA PRO A 33 -11.74 -16.02 15.61
C PRO A 33 -10.85 -15.53 16.77
N PRO A 34 -11.35 -14.74 17.72
CA PRO A 34 -10.67 -14.29 18.94
C PRO A 34 -9.94 -15.39 19.70
N LYS A 35 -10.58 -16.56 19.85
CA LYS A 35 -9.98 -17.76 20.49
C LYS A 35 -8.70 -18.23 19.83
N MET A 36 -8.52 -17.92 18.54
CA MET A 36 -7.34 -18.30 17.77
C MET A 36 -6.27 -17.21 17.73
N VAL A 37 -6.53 -15.98 18.21
CA VAL A 37 -5.58 -14.87 18.17
C VAL A 37 -4.29 -15.23 18.90
N LYS A 38 -4.39 -15.81 20.10
CA LYS A 38 -3.23 -16.23 20.88
C LYS A 38 -2.42 -17.34 20.17
N SER A 39 -3.09 -18.40 19.71
CA SER A 39 -2.42 -19.50 19.00
C SER A 39 -1.76 -19.05 17.70
N PHE A 40 -2.39 -18.12 16.97
CA PHE A 40 -1.85 -17.56 15.73
C PHE A 40 -0.62 -16.70 16.00
N THR A 41 -0.66 -15.89 17.06
CA THR A 41 0.46 -15.01 17.43
C THR A 41 1.64 -15.79 17.97
N ASP A 42 1.41 -16.84 18.77
CA ASP A 42 2.45 -17.78 19.18
C ASP A 42 3.12 -18.46 17.97
N LEU A 43 2.34 -18.83 16.95
CA LEU A 43 2.87 -19.41 15.71
C LEU A 43 3.74 -18.40 14.94
N CYS A 44 3.28 -17.15 14.80
CA CYS A 44 4.05 -16.10 14.12
C CYS A 44 5.36 -15.79 14.86
N LEU A 45 5.37 -15.82 16.19
CA LEU A 45 6.58 -15.61 17.00
C LEU A 45 7.59 -16.77 16.87
N GLN A 46 7.11 -17.98 16.58
CA GLN A 46 7.95 -19.19 16.42
C GLN A 46 8.42 -19.39 14.98
N ALA A 47 7.78 -18.76 14.00
CA ALA A 47 8.19 -18.86 12.60
C ALA A 47 9.57 -18.21 12.40
N GLU A 48 10.49 -18.93 11.75
CA GLU A 48 11.79 -18.38 11.33
C GLU A 48 11.63 -17.30 10.24
N ASP A 49 10.49 -17.30 9.55
CA ASP A 49 10.14 -16.29 8.55
C ASP A 49 9.77 -14.95 9.20
N LYS A 50 10.48 -13.90 8.77
CA LYS A 50 10.43 -12.51 9.26
C LYS A 50 9.11 -11.80 8.95
N VAL A 51 7.99 -12.27 9.47
CA VAL A 51 6.73 -11.51 9.37
C VAL A 51 6.74 -10.42 10.45
N ASP A 52 7.43 -9.31 10.18
CA ASP A 52 7.62 -8.25 11.18
C ASP A 52 6.34 -7.45 11.50
N LYS A 53 5.31 -7.53 10.64
CA LYS A 53 4.07 -6.75 10.72
C LYS A 53 2.85 -7.62 10.39
N VAL A 54 1.88 -7.71 11.31
CA VAL A 54 0.68 -8.55 11.17
C VAL A 54 -0.57 -7.73 11.48
N ALA A 55 -1.58 -7.80 10.60
CA ALA A 55 -2.88 -7.18 10.81
C ALA A 55 -3.98 -8.24 10.83
N LEU A 56 -4.80 -8.25 11.88
CA LEU A 56 -5.86 -9.23 12.10
C LEU A 56 -7.21 -8.53 12.08
N VAL A 57 -8.14 -8.93 11.21
CA VAL A 57 -9.52 -8.45 11.28
C VAL A 57 -10.36 -9.42 12.10
N ILE A 58 -11.06 -8.86 13.07
CA ILE A 58 -11.99 -9.59 13.93
C ILE A 58 -13.37 -8.98 13.76
N ASP A 59 -14.37 -9.85 13.55
CA ASP A 59 -15.73 -9.45 13.21
C ASP A 59 -16.75 -10.14 14.11
N ALA A 60 -17.89 -9.49 14.33
CA ALA A 60 -19.02 -10.03 15.09
C ALA A 60 -19.71 -11.22 14.36
N ARG A 61 -19.31 -11.52 13.12
CA ARG A 61 -19.83 -12.61 12.27
C ARG A 61 -19.66 -14.01 12.84
N SER A 62 -18.78 -14.25 13.79
CA SER A 62 -18.52 -15.60 14.30
C SER A 62 -19.56 -16.09 15.33
N ARG A 63 -20.82 -15.65 15.18
CA ARG A 63 -21.99 -15.93 16.04
C ARG A 63 -22.23 -17.43 16.31
N GLU A 64 -21.77 -18.33 15.42
CA GLU A 64 -21.85 -19.79 15.63
C GLU A 64 -20.69 -20.39 16.45
N ILE A 65 -19.58 -19.66 16.61
CA ILE A 65 -18.35 -20.11 17.30
C ILE A 65 -18.25 -19.51 18.71
N PHE A 66 -18.87 -18.35 18.91
CA PHE A 66 -19.01 -17.73 20.23
C PHE A 66 -20.29 -18.23 20.88
N GLY A 67 -20.19 -18.77 22.09
CA GLY A 67 -21.35 -18.81 22.98
C GLY A 67 -21.73 -17.39 23.38
N ASP A 68 -21.64 -17.08 24.66
CA ASP A 68 -21.88 -15.71 25.14
C ASP A 68 -20.85 -14.75 24.51
N ILE A 69 -21.31 -13.83 23.64
CA ILE A 69 -20.47 -12.87 22.90
C ILE A 69 -19.58 -12.07 23.87
N PHE A 70 -20.02 -11.90 25.12
CA PHE A 70 -19.27 -11.26 26.19
C PHE A 70 -18.00 -12.03 26.59
N GLU A 71 -18.04 -13.37 26.66
CA GLU A 71 -16.83 -14.17 26.92
C GLU A 71 -15.81 -13.98 25.79
N GLY A 72 -16.28 -13.96 24.54
CA GLY A 72 -15.41 -13.72 23.38
C GLY A 72 -14.78 -12.33 23.37
N ILE A 73 -15.47 -11.31 23.92
CA ILE A 73 -14.95 -9.94 24.08
C ILE A 73 -13.89 -9.87 25.19
N GLU A 74 -14.11 -10.54 26.33
CA GLU A 74 -13.12 -10.58 27.41
C GLU A 74 -11.88 -11.37 27.02
N GLU A 75 -12.05 -12.54 26.41
CA GLU A 75 -10.95 -13.31 25.80
C GLU A 75 -10.20 -12.47 24.75
N PHE A 76 -10.93 -11.68 23.95
CA PHE A 76 -10.33 -10.77 22.98
C PHE A 76 -9.51 -9.66 23.66
N LEU A 77 -10.04 -9.02 24.70
CA LEU A 77 -9.35 -7.96 25.43
C LEU A 77 -8.09 -8.50 26.13
N GLU A 78 -8.16 -9.70 26.68
CA GLU A 78 -6.97 -10.37 27.23
C GLU A 78 -5.96 -10.75 26.15
N ALA A 79 -6.42 -11.33 25.04
CA ALA A 79 -5.55 -11.72 23.93
C ALA A 79 -4.95 -10.52 23.19
N SER A 80 -5.61 -9.36 23.22
CA SER A 80 -5.13 -8.10 22.64
C SER A 80 -4.19 -7.32 23.56
N SER A 81 -3.89 -7.80 24.77
CA SER A 81 -2.91 -7.18 25.66
C SER A 81 -1.51 -7.15 25.01
N GLY A 82 -1.12 -5.99 24.47
CA GLY A 82 0.12 -5.78 23.73
C GLY A 82 -0.04 -5.58 22.22
N PHE A 83 -1.28 -5.60 21.71
CA PHE A 83 -1.63 -5.30 20.32
C PHE A 83 -2.10 -3.84 20.22
N GLN A 84 -1.90 -3.22 19.05
CA GLN A 84 -2.60 -1.98 18.73
C GLN A 84 -3.97 -2.30 18.16
N THR A 85 -5.00 -1.60 18.59
CA THR A 85 -6.39 -1.85 18.21
C THR A 85 -6.96 -0.66 17.43
N LEU A 86 -7.45 -0.92 16.21
CA LEU A 86 -8.19 0.02 15.38
C LEU A 86 -9.67 -0.37 15.37
N PHE A 87 -10.52 0.53 15.85
CA PHE A 87 -11.97 0.42 15.77
C PHE A 87 -12.52 1.33 14.66
N LEU A 88 -13.23 0.74 13.70
CA LEU A 88 -13.90 1.47 12.62
C LEU A 88 -15.38 1.64 12.94
N ASP A 89 -15.81 2.89 13.04
CA ASP A 89 -17.18 3.27 13.35
C ASP A 89 -17.79 4.10 12.21
N CYS A 90 -19.10 4.26 12.25
CA CYS A 90 -19.90 4.97 11.27
C CYS A 90 -21.27 5.27 11.88
N GLU A 91 -21.89 6.41 11.54
CA GLU A 91 -23.27 6.69 11.93
C GLU A 91 -24.23 5.63 11.38
N ASP A 92 -25.25 5.27 12.18
CA ASP A 92 -26.21 4.21 11.87
C ASP A 92 -26.93 4.46 10.54
N ALA A 93 -27.34 5.70 10.26
CA ALA A 93 -27.99 6.08 9.01
C ALA A 93 -27.11 5.76 7.78
N THR A 94 -25.81 5.98 7.90
CA THR A 94 -24.84 5.71 6.83
C THR A 94 -24.58 4.22 6.67
N LEU A 95 -24.52 3.45 7.77
CA LEU A 95 -24.42 1.99 7.72
C LEU A 95 -25.63 1.38 7.00
N ILE A 96 -26.84 1.81 7.36
CA ILE A 96 -28.09 1.38 6.72
C ILE A 96 -28.03 1.65 5.21
N GLN A 97 -27.56 2.84 4.80
CA GLN A 97 -27.42 3.19 3.39
C GLN A 97 -26.42 2.29 2.65
N ARG A 98 -25.24 2.02 3.25
CA ARG A 98 -24.22 1.12 2.68
C ARG A 98 -24.75 -0.31 2.50
N TYR A 99 -25.55 -0.80 3.45
CA TYR A 99 -26.19 -2.12 3.34
C TYR A 99 -27.23 -2.17 2.22
N LYS A 100 -28.02 -1.11 2.05
CA LYS A 100 -28.99 -0.99 0.94
C LYS A 100 -28.30 -0.99 -0.43
N GLU A 101 -27.15 -0.32 -0.54
CA GLU A 101 -26.38 -0.25 -1.79
C GLU A 101 -25.69 -1.57 -2.14
N THR A 102 -25.07 -2.20 -1.14
CA THR A 102 -24.33 -3.46 -1.35
C THR A 102 -25.24 -4.69 -1.42
N ARG A 103 -26.50 -4.57 -0.99
CA ARG A 103 -27.49 -5.66 -0.87
C ARG A 103 -26.99 -6.85 -0.07
N ARG A 104 -26.05 -6.63 0.86
CA ARG A 104 -25.55 -7.65 1.78
C ARG A 104 -26.50 -7.79 2.96
N THR A 105 -26.56 -8.98 3.53
CA THR A 105 -27.25 -9.20 4.81
C THR A 105 -26.33 -8.81 5.96
N HIS A 106 -26.92 -8.26 7.03
CA HIS A 106 -26.17 -7.93 8.24
C HIS A 106 -25.90 -9.22 9.05
N PRO A 107 -24.69 -9.40 9.63
CA PRO A 107 -24.32 -10.60 10.37
C PRO A 107 -25.25 -11.02 11.52
N LEU A 108 -25.83 -10.03 12.21
CA LEU A 108 -26.75 -10.25 13.34
C LEU A 108 -28.23 -10.35 12.93
N MET A 109 -28.54 -10.36 11.63
CA MET A 109 -29.92 -10.61 11.19
C MET A 109 -30.21 -12.10 11.22
N ASP A 110 -31.27 -12.50 11.93
CA ASP A 110 -31.83 -13.84 11.88
C ASP A 110 -32.96 -13.91 10.83
N ASP A 111 -33.21 -15.10 10.28
CA ASP A 111 -34.24 -15.34 9.24
C ASP A 111 -35.68 -15.00 9.72
N GLU A 112 -35.89 -14.75 11.02
CA GLU A 112 -37.21 -14.61 11.66
C GLU A 112 -37.64 -13.17 12.07
N ASN A 113 -37.11 -12.11 11.44
CA ASN A 113 -37.54 -10.68 11.55
C ASN A 113 -36.68 -9.74 12.43
N THR A 114 -35.36 -9.69 12.24
CA THR A 114 -34.57 -8.55 12.76
C THR A 114 -34.43 -7.48 11.68
N SER A 115 -34.84 -6.24 11.96
CA SER A 115 -34.57 -5.12 11.03
C SER A 115 -33.07 -4.79 10.99
N ILE A 116 -32.59 -4.21 9.89
CA ILE A 116 -31.19 -3.75 9.79
C ILE A 116 -30.87 -2.73 10.90
N GLU A 117 -31.83 -1.88 11.24
CA GLU A 117 -31.72 -0.87 12.30
C GLU A 117 -31.50 -1.52 13.68
N GLU A 118 -32.32 -2.51 14.04
CA GLU A 118 -32.16 -3.27 15.29
C GLU A 118 -30.85 -4.05 15.32
N ALA A 119 -30.45 -4.65 14.19
CA ALA A 119 -29.22 -5.41 14.10
C ALA A 119 -27.97 -4.52 14.31
N ILE A 120 -27.97 -3.31 13.73
CA ILE A 120 -26.89 -2.33 13.93
C ILE A 120 -26.89 -1.82 15.38
N ALA A 121 -28.05 -1.54 15.96
CA ALA A 121 -28.15 -1.06 17.33
C ALA A 121 -27.63 -2.11 18.34
N GLU A 122 -27.96 -3.39 18.12
CA GLU A 122 -27.47 -4.48 18.96
C GLU A 122 -25.98 -4.71 18.77
N GLU A 123 -25.47 -4.68 17.53
CA GLU A 123 -24.02 -4.76 17.28
C GLU A 123 -23.27 -3.64 17.99
N ARG A 124 -23.79 -2.41 17.94
CA ARG A 124 -23.18 -1.25 18.61
C ARG A 124 -23.16 -1.42 20.12
N ARG A 125 -24.23 -1.96 20.70
CA ARG A 125 -24.31 -2.27 22.14
C ARG A 125 -23.25 -3.29 22.53
N LEU A 126 -23.08 -4.34 21.75
CA LEU A 126 -22.09 -5.41 21.98
C LEU A 126 -20.65 -4.89 21.84
N LEU A 127 -20.37 -4.14 20.79
CA LEU A 127 -19.02 -3.62 20.49
C LEU A 127 -18.63 -2.37 21.29
N SER A 128 -19.54 -1.82 22.10
CA SER A 128 -19.31 -0.59 22.88
C SER A 128 -18.05 -0.65 23.75
N ARG A 129 -17.84 -1.75 24.48
CA ARG A 129 -16.64 -1.98 25.29
C ARG A 129 -15.37 -2.03 24.44
N LEU A 130 -15.41 -2.69 23.29
CA LEU A 130 -14.26 -2.74 22.37
C LEU A 130 -13.91 -1.37 21.81
N ARG A 131 -14.91 -0.55 21.53
CA ARG A 131 -14.73 0.83 21.09
C ARG A 131 -14.08 1.70 22.17
N GLU A 132 -14.46 1.52 23.43
CA GLU A 132 -13.89 2.26 24.56
C GLU A 132 -12.44 1.86 24.87
N CYS A 133 -12.11 0.58 24.67
CA CYS A 133 -10.75 0.07 24.88
C CYS A 133 -9.84 0.21 23.66
N ALA A 134 -10.35 0.69 22.52
CA ALA A 134 -9.56 0.79 21.29
C ALA A 134 -8.51 1.91 21.36
N ASP A 135 -7.29 1.63 20.89
CA ASP A 135 -6.21 2.62 20.81
C ASP A 135 -6.53 3.71 19.77
N TYR A 136 -7.16 3.31 18.66
CA TYR A 136 -7.55 4.20 17.58
C TYR A 136 -9.01 3.97 17.20
N VAL A 137 -9.77 5.06 17.08
CA VAL A 137 -11.14 5.03 16.55
C VAL A 137 -11.21 5.91 15.31
N ILE A 138 -11.63 5.34 14.17
CA ILE A 138 -11.89 6.09 12.94
C ILE A 138 -13.39 6.10 12.67
N ASP A 139 -13.97 7.28 12.69
CA ASP A 139 -15.31 7.52 12.15
C ASP A 139 -15.25 7.62 10.62
N THR A 140 -15.95 6.71 9.95
CA THR A 140 -15.98 6.57 8.49
C THR A 140 -17.21 7.20 7.85
N THR A 141 -18.06 7.89 8.60
CA THR A 141 -19.36 8.42 8.13
C THR A 141 -19.24 9.24 6.85
N TYR A 142 -18.31 10.20 6.84
CA TYR A 142 -18.08 11.11 5.71
C TYR A 142 -16.78 10.84 4.96
N LEU A 143 -16.16 9.68 5.18
CA LEU A 143 -14.91 9.33 4.53
C LEU A 143 -15.15 8.60 3.22
N SER A 144 -14.47 9.06 2.17
CA SER A 144 -14.28 8.26 0.97
C SER A 144 -13.34 7.08 1.25
N VAL A 145 -13.32 6.10 0.34
CA VAL A 145 -12.41 4.94 0.44
C VAL A 145 -10.94 5.40 0.51
N ASN A 146 -10.57 6.43 -0.26
CA ASN A 146 -9.21 6.97 -0.28
C ASN A 146 -8.88 7.70 1.04
N GLN A 147 -9.81 8.47 1.60
CA GLN A 147 -9.59 9.15 2.87
C GLN A 147 -9.48 8.18 4.06
N LEU A 148 -10.27 7.10 4.05
CA LEU A 148 -10.13 6.02 5.03
C LEU A 148 -8.74 5.37 4.93
N ARG A 149 -8.32 5.04 3.71
CA ARG A 149 -6.99 4.49 3.42
C ARG A 149 -5.88 5.42 3.95
N GLU A 150 -5.92 6.70 3.64
CA GLU A 150 -4.93 7.68 4.12
C GLU A 150 -4.85 7.76 5.64
N LYS A 151 -6.01 7.72 6.33
CA LYS A 151 -6.04 7.70 7.79
C LYS A 151 -5.42 6.43 8.36
N VAL A 152 -5.75 5.26 7.81
CA VAL A 152 -5.18 3.97 8.25
C VAL A 152 -3.67 3.97 8.04
N VAL A 153 -3.21 4.33 6.83
CA VAL A 153 -1.78 4.43 6.52
C VAL A 153 -1.09 5.45 7.42
N GLY A 154 -1.70 6.61 7.66
CA GLY A 154 -1.11 7.65 8.51
C GLY A 154 -1.00 7.29 9.99
N ILE A 155 -1.74 6.28 10.47
CA ILE A 155 -1.65 5.77 11.85
C ILE A 155 -0.57 4.71 11.97
N PHE A 156 -0.50 3.77 11.02
CA PHE A 156 0.33 2.56 11.12
C PHE A 156 1.62 2.59 10.30
N LEU A 157 1.84 3.65 9.53
CA LEU A 157 3.08 3.87 8.81
C LEU A 157 3.84 5.05 9.40
N ASP A 158 4.95 4.76 10.09
CA ASP A 158 5.82 5.77 10.71
C ASP A 158 6.38 6.79 9.71
N ASP A 159 6.60 6.37 8.45
CA ASP A 159 7.09 7.23 7.37
C ASP A 159 6.16 7.18 6.16
N LYS A 160 5.38 8.24 5.95
CA LYS A 160 4.48 8.39 4.79
C LYS A 160 5.21 8.28 3.44
N ASN A 161 6.53 8.42 3.38
CA ASN A 161 7.30 8.21 2.16
C ASN A 161 7.41 6.73 1.76
N GLN A 162 7.05 5.81 2.65
CA GLN A 162 6.99 4.38 2.37
C GLN A 162 5.61 3.88 1.91
N ALA A 163 4.59 4.76 1.90
CA ALA A 163 3.20 4.41 1.58
C ALA A 163 2.98 4.06 0.10
N MET A 164 3.88 4.53 -0.77
CA MET A 164 3.81 4.35 -2.22
C MET A 164 5.14 3.77 -2.70
N LEU A 165 5.08 2.67 -3.46
CA LEU A 165 6.22 2.07 -4.12
C LEU A 165 6.47 2.75 -5.47
N VAL A 166 7.64 3.34 -5.65
CA VAL A 166 8.06 3.95 -6.92
C VAL A 166 8.91 2.99 -7.74
N ASN A 167 8.46 2.61 -8.93
CA ASN A 167 9.24 1.80 -9.86
C ASN A 167 9.88 2.70 -10.93
N CYS A 168 11.20 2.89 -10.84
CA CYS A 168 12.00 3.60 -11.83
C CYS A 168 12.34 2.64 -12.99
N MET A 169 11.71 2.83 -14.14
CA MET A 169 11.86 1.92 -15.28
C MET A 169 12.67 2.56 -16.40
N SER A 170 13.57 1.80 -17.02
CA SER A 170 14.16 2.20 -18.31
C SER A 170 13.59 1.40 -19.48
N PHE A 171 13.33 2.05 -20.62
CA PHE A 171 12.84 1.37 -21.81
C PHE A 171 13.36 1.97 -23.13
N GLY A 172 13.15 1.23 -24.23
CA GLY A 172 13.45 1.65 -25.59
C GLY A 172 12.18 2.03 -26.37
N PHE A 173 12.10 3.26 -26.87
CA PHE A 173 10.98 3.72 -27.71
C PHE A 173 10.75 2.86 -28.95
N LYS A 174 11.80 2.25 -29.51
CA LYS A 174 11.66 1.33 -30.65
C LYS A 174 10.85 0.06 -30.32
N TYR A 175 10.66 -0.24 -29.03
CA TYR A 175 9.89 -1.37 -28.53
C TYR A 175 8.52 -0.95 -27.96
N GLY A 176 8.10 0.31 -28.17
CA GLY A 176 6.85 0.86 -27.66
C GLY A 176 6.92 1.36 -26.21
N LEU A 177 5.91 2.12 -25.79
CA LEU A 177 5.78 2.59 -24.41
C LEU A 177 5.44 1.41 -23.47
N PRO A 178 5.96 1.37 -22.23
CA PRO A 178 5.48 0.43 -21.22
C PRO A 178 4.00 0.73 -20.91
N LYS A 179 3.18 -0.31 -20.79
CA LYS A 179 1.74 -0.15 -20.52
C LYS A 179 1.48 0.25 -19.07
N GLU A 180 2.39 -0.15 -18.20
CA GLU A 180 2.44 0.05 -16.77
C GLU A 180 2.99 1.44 -16.38
N ALA A 181 3.45 2.26 -17.33
CA ALA A 181 4.05 3.56 -17.04
C ALA A 181 2.98 4.63 -16.72
N ASP A 182 3.11 5.27 -15.57
CA ASP A 182 2.31 6.44 -15.18
C ASP A 182 2.94 7.74 -15.71
N LEU A 183 4.27 7.86 -15.57
CA LEU A 183 5.06 8.97 -16.08
C LEU A 183 6.05 8.47 -17.11
N VAL A 184 6.22 9.21 -18.22
CA VAL A 184 7.17 8.89 -19.28
C VAL A 184 8.07 10.08 -19.59
N PHE A 185 9.38 9.91 -19.42
CA PHE A 185 10.39 10.92 -19.71
C PHE A 185 11.28 10.51 -20.89
N ASP A 186 11.39 11.37 -21.91
CA ASP A 186 12.21 11.13 -23.09
C ASP A 186 13.60 11.75 -22.94
N VAL A 187 14.64 10.92 -22.96
CA VAL A 187 16.05 11.35 -22.90
C VAL A 187 16.80 11.15 -24.21
N ARG A 188 16.09 10.98 -25.35
CA ARG A 188 16.70 10.84 -26.68
C ARG A 188 17.43 12.08 -27.16
N CYS A 189 17.14 13.25 -26.59
CA CYS A 189 17.80 14.51 -26.90
C CYS A 189 19.26 14.60 -26.42
N LEU A 190 19.69 13.72 -25.50
CA LEU A 190 21.06 13.72 -24.97
C LEU A 190 22.07 13.07 -25.92
N PRO A 191 23.38 13.43 -25.84
CA PRO A 191 24.43 12.80 -26.64
C PRO A 191 24.41 11.28 -26.55
N ASN A 192 24.47 10.61 -27.70
CA ASN A 192 24.20 9.18 -27.80
C ASN A 192 25.48 8.33 -27.67
N PRO A 193 25.64 7.50 -26.62
CA PRO A 193 26.82 6.66 -26.44
C PRO A 193 26.99 5.59 -27.52
N PHE A 194 25.92 5.28 -28.26
CA PHE A 194 25.93 4.25 -29.31
C PHE A 194 26.94 4.53 -30.45
N TYR A 195 27.28 5.80 -30.69
CA TYR A 195 28.24 6.18 -31.73
C TYR A 195 29.70 6.10 -31.28
N VAL A 196 29.95 5.81 -30.00
CA VAL A 196 31.28 5.57 -29.46
C VAL A 196 31.54 4.05 -29.50
N PRO A 197 32.45 3.55 -30.35
CA PRO A 197 32.64 2.11 -30.56
C PRO A 197 32.84 1.32 -29.27
N GLU A 198 33.59 1.88 -28.32
CA GLU A 198 33.95 1.27 -27.04
C GLU A 198 32.74 1.17 -26.09
N LEU A 199 31.75 2.05 -26.24
CA LEU A 199 30.56 2.10 -25.38
C LEU A 199 29.36 1.36 -25.96
N LYS A 200 29.39 1.05 -27.27
CA LYS A 200 28.24 0.48 -28.00
C LYS A 200 27.77 -0.87 -27.45
N SER A 201 28.70 -1.72 -27.03
CA SER A 201 28.41 -3.05 -26.48
C SER A 201 28.03 -3.02 -25.00
N LEU A 202 28.37 -1.96 -24.28
CA LEU A 202 28.07 -1.75 -22.87
C LEU A 202 26.61 -1.33 -22.65
N THR A 203 26.23 -1.16 -21.39
CA THR A 203 24.91 -0.73 -20.91
C THR A 203 25.05 0.46 -19.98
N GLY A 204 23.95 1.12 -19.65
CA GLY A 204 23.96 2.21 -18.66
C GLY A 204 24.31 1.78 -17.23
N LEU A 205 24.43 0.48 -16.95
CA LEU A 205 24.95 -0.04 -15.67
C LEU A 205 26.47 -0.01 -15.61
N ASP A 206 27.15 0.04 -16.77
CA ASP A 206 28.60 0.05 -16.85
C ASP A 206 29.13 1.48 -16.62
N ALA A 207 30.12 1.61 -15.73
CA ALA A 207 30.70 2.90 -15.36
C ALA A 207 31.11 3.78 -16.57
N PRO A 208 31.76 3.24 -17.64
CA PRO A 208 32.12 4.05 -18.80
C PRO A 208 30.93 4.70 -19.51
N VAL A 209 29.77 4.04 -19.54
CA VAL A 209 28.55 4.59 -20.15
C VAL A 209 27.92 5.62 -19.23
N ARG A 210 27.87 5.35 -17.91
CA ARG A 210 27.37 6.31 -16.92
C ARG A 210 28.18 7.60 -16.96
N GLU A 211 29.51 7.52 -16.90
CA GLU A 211 30.42 8.66 -17.01
C GLU A 211 30.24 9.41 -18.33
N TYR A 212 30.14 8.70 -19.45
CA TYR A 212 29.90 9.33 -20.75
C TYR A 212 28.58 10.11 -20.79
N VAL A 213 27.51 9.58 -20.19
CA VAL A 213 26.22 10.28 -20.15
C VAL A 213 26.29 11.50 -19.24
N LEU A 214 26.95 11.38 -18.08
CA LEU A 214 27.01 12.42 -17.05
C LEU A 214 28.00 13.56 -17.33
N LYS A 215 28.99 13.37 -18.21
CA LYS A 215 29.96 14.43 -18.54
C LYS A 215 29.39 15.61 -19.32
N TRP A 216 28.20 15.44 -19.92
CA TRP A 216 27.60 16.46 -20.78
C TRP A 216 26.79 17.46 -19.97
N GLU A 217 27.00 18.76 -20.22
CA GLU A 217 26.30 19.86 -19.55
C GLU A 217 24.77 19.73 -19.66
N GLN A 218 24.26 19.24 -20.81
CA GLN A 218 22.84 19.02 -21.02
C GLN A 218 22.26 17.98 -20.04
N ALA A 219 23.01 16.90 -19.76
CA ALA A 219 22.58 15.88 -18.80
C ALA A 219 22.63 16.44 -17.38
N GLN A 220 23.72 17.13 -17.02
CA GLN A 220 23.90 17.76 -15.71
C GLN A 220 22.81 18.81 -15.39
N LYS A 221 22.29 19.51 -16.41
CA LYS A 221 21.16 20.44 -16.25
C LYS A 221 19.80 19.76 -16.23
N LEU A 222 19.64 18.63 -16.93
CA LEU A 222 18.37 17.92 -17.01
C LEU A 222 18.07 17.16 -15.72
N ILE A 223 19.07 16.52 -15.12
CA ILE A 223 18.93 15.71 -13.88
C ILE A 223 18.23 16.49 -12.75
N PRO A 224 18.72 17.67 -12.29
CA PRO A 224 18.07 18.38 -11.19
C PRO A 224 16.66 18.87 -11.55
N LYS A 225 16.37 19.17 -12.82
CA LYS A 225 15.02 19.56 -13.26
C LYS A 225 14.05 18.38 -13.24
N LEU A 226 14.55 17.20 -13.63
CA LEU A 226 13.78 15.97 -13.56
C LEU A 226 13.47 15.62 -12.11
N PHE A 227 14.47 15.71 -11.22
CA PHE A 227 14.30 15.45 -9.79
C PHE A 227 13.31 16.43 -9.16
N ASP A 228 13.48 17.73 -9.37
CA ASP A 228 12.57 18.77 -8.87
C ASP A 228 11.11 18.55 -9.29
N LEU A 229 10.89 18.20 -10.57
CA LEU A 229 9.55 17.86 -11.06
C LEU A 229 8.99 16.61 -10.38
N VAL A 230 9.80 15.55 -10.25
CA VAL A 230 9.36 14.30 -9.64
C VAL A 230 9.05 14.51 -8.15
N ASP A 231 9.92 15.22 -7.42
CA ASP A 231 9.73 15.55 -6.00
C ASP A 231 8.45 16.35 -5.77
N TYR A 232 8.10 17.25 -6.69
CA TYR A 232 6.83 17.96 -6.65
C TYR A 232 5.61 17.05 -6.87
N LEU A 233 5.72 16.07 -7.77
CA LEU A 233 4.62 15.17 -8.15
C LEU A 233 4.36 14.04 -7.14
N LEU A 234 5.40 13.52 -6.49
CA LEU A 234 5.29 12.40 -5.54
C LEU A 234 4.23 12.61 -4.45
N PRO A 235 4.21 13.74 -3.69
CA PRO A 235 3.20 13.94 -2.67
C PRO A 235 1.80 14.03 -3.27
N LEU A 236 1.65 14.61 -4.47
CA LEU A 236 0.34 14.71 -5.14
C LEU A 236 -0.23 13.34 -5.52
N TYR A 237 0.61 12.42 -6.01
CA TYR A 237 0.18 11.04 -6.29
C TYR A 237 -0.13 10.25 -5.01
N ARG A 238 0.62 10.50 -3.94
CA ARG A 238 0.35 9.89 -2.63
C ARG A 238 -0.99 10.34 -2.09
N ASP A 239 -1.29 11.63 -2.17
CA ASP A 239 -2.55 12.23 -1.70
C ASP A 239 -3.73 11.87 -2.65
N GLU A 240 -3.46 11.44 -3.89
CA GLU A 240 -4.48 10.79 -4.72
C GLU A 240 -4.80 9.36 -4.23
N GLY A 241 -3.92 8.77 -3.42
CA GLY A 241 -4.03 7.42 -2.87
C GLY A 241 -3.34 6.34 -3.69
N LYS A 242 -2.40 6.68 -4.59
CA LYS A 242 -1.63 5.67 -5.33
C LYS A 242 -0.72 4.85 -4.41
N THR A 243 -0.81 3.53 -4.54
CA THR A 243 0.09 2.55 -3.91
C THR A 243 1.38 2.35 -4.67
N GLN A 244 1.33 2.51 -5.98
CA GLN A 244 2.43 2.25 -6.89
C GLN A 244 2.48 3.35 -7.95
N LEU A 245 3.68 3.80 -8.26
CA LEU A 245 3.95 4.78 -9.31
C LEU A 245 5.10 4.28 -10.18
N THR A 246 4.86 4.08 -11.47
CA THR A 246 5.91 3.72 -12.42
C THR A 246 6.40 4.93 -13.20
N ILE A 247 7.66 5.30 -12.98
CA ILE A 247 8.35 6.38 -13.68
C ILE A 247 9.24 5.78 -14.76
N ALA A 248 8.82 5.87 -16.02
CA ALA A 248 9.51 5.28 -17.15
C ALA A 248 10.39 6.31 -17.88
N VAL A 249 11.69 6.03 -18.00
CA VAL A 249 12.63 6.80 -18.81
C VAL A 249 12.95 6.09 -20.11
N GLY A 250 12.74 6.77 -21.22
CA GLY A 250 12.87 6.23 -22.57
C GLY A 250 14.08 6.77 -23.32
N CYS A 251 14.85 5.88 -23.95
CA CYS A 251 15.77 6.25 -25.03
C CYS A 251 15.43 5.44 -26.28
N THR A 252 16.16 5.57 -27.39
CA THR A 252 15.80 4.83 -28.61
C THR A 252 15.83 3.31 -28.41
N GLY A 253 16.89 2.80 -27.80
CA GLY A 253 17.15 1.36 -27.69
C GLY A 253 16.96 0.76 -26.30
N GLY A 254 16.74 1.57 -25.27
CA GLY A 254 16.54 1.08 -23.89
C GLY A 254 17.79 0.56 -23.18
N LYS A 255 18.99 0.88 -23.67
CA LYS A 255 20.25 0.23 -23.23
C LYS A 255 21.24 1.15 -22.50
N HIS A 256 21.33 2.43 -22.88
CA HIS A 256 22.36 3.35 -22.39
C HIS A 256 21.74 4.48 -21.55
N ARG A 257 21.36 5.60 -22.20
CA ARG A 257 20.85 6.82 -21.56
C ARG A 257 19.68 6.58 -20.61
N SER A 258 18.67 5.82 -21.04
CA SER A 258 17.51 5.51 -20.22
C SER A 258 17.84 4.70 -18.97
N VAL A 259 18.80 3.77 -19.08
CA VAL A 259 19.25 2.94 -17.96
C VAL A 259 19.95 3.82 -16.92
N VAL A 260 20.85 4.71 -17.36
CA VAL A 260 21.52 5.67 -16.49
C VAL A 260 20.52 6.55 -15.74
N PHE A 261 19.54 7.14 -16.45
CA PHE A 261 18.56 8.02 -15.81
C PHE A 261 17.59 7.27 -14.88
N ALA A 262 17.21 6.03 -15.19
CA ALA A 262 16.39 5.23 -14.28
C ALA A 262 17.13 4.88 -12.98
N GLN A 263 18.44 4.58 -13.06
CA GLN A 263 19.30 4.37 -11.90
C GLN A 263 19.43 5.65 -11.05
N LEU A 264 19.68 6.79 -11.69
CA LEU A 264 19.79 8.08 -10.99
C LEU A 264 18.49 8.47 -10.27
N LEU A 265 17.33 8.20 -10.88
CA LEU A 265 16.04 8.42 -10.23
C LEU A 265 15.88 7.54 -8.99
N GLU A 266 16.26 6.26 -9.07
CA GLU A 266 16.13 5.35 -7.94
C GLU A 266 17.10 5.70 -6.80
N GLU A 267 18.35 6.06 -7.12
CA GLU A 267 19.32 6.61 -6.17
C GLU A 267 18.75 7.86 -5.45
N HIS A 268 18.16 8.79 -6.19
CA HIS A 268 17.51 9.99 -5.61
C HIS A 268 16.33 9.65 -4.71
N MET A 269 15.50 8.67 -5.08
CA MET A 269 14.38 8.21 -4.25
C MET A 269 14.87 7.61 -2.93
N GLN A 270 15.92 6.79 -2.96
CA GLN A 270 16.54 6.22 -1.77
C GLN A 270 17.07 7.31 -0.83
N GLU A 271 17.72 8.35 -1.36
CA GLU A 271 18.19 9.50 -0.58
C GLU A 271 17.03 10.24 0.10
N GLN A 272 15.87 10.36 -0.56
CA GLN A 272 14.63 10.93 -0.01
C GLN A 272 13.83 9.96 0.88
N LYS A 273 14.35 8.74 1.14
CA LYS A 273 13.68 7.66 1.87
C LYS A 273 12.33 7.26 1.29
N VAL A 274 12.15 7.44 -0.01
CA VAL A 274 10.98 6.95 -0.74
C VAL A 274 11.20 5.47 -1.06
N ARG A 275 10.17 4.64 -0.84
CA ARG A 275 10.25 3.22 -1.17
C ARG A 275 10.32 3.05 -2.69
N SER A 276 11.46 2.61 -3.22
CA SER A 276 11.70 2.51 -4.67
C SER A 276 12.28 1.18 -5.12
N THR A 277 12.10 0.88 -6.42
CA THR A 277 12.80 -0.18 -7.15
C THR A 277 13.17 0.30 -8.54
N VAL A 278 14.15 -0.35 -9.18
CA VAL A 278 14.57 -0.05 -10.56
C VAL A 278 14.43 -1.27 -11.46
N THR A 279 13.84 -1.07 -12.64
CA THR A 279 13.62 -2.14 -13.63
C THR A 279 14.12 -1.73 -15.02
N HIS A 280 14.80 -2.64 -15.72
CA HIS A 280 15.32 -2.37 -17.07
C HIS A 280 14.67 -3.26 -18.14
N ARG A 281 13.56 -2.80 -18.71
CA ARG A 281 12.70 -3.60 -19.59
C ARG A 281 13.40 -4.16 -20.84
N ASP A 282 14.26 -3.35 -21.45
CA ASP A 282 14.83 -3.66 -22.78
C ASP A 282 16.36 -3.81 -22.79
N ILE A 283 17.01 -3.80 -21.61
CA ILE A 283 18.48 -3.75 -21.50
C ILE A 283 19.18 -4.95 -22.16
N ALA A 284 18.55 -6.13 -22.09
CA ALA A 284 19.05 -7.36 -22.67
C ALA A 284 18.64 -7.56 -24.15
N LYS A 285 17.75 -6.72 -24.69
CA LYS A 285 17.28 -6.87 -26.08
C LYS A 285 18.37 -6.41 -27.04
N ARG A 286 18.95 -7.38 -27.77
CA ARG A 286 19.87 -7.10 -28.87
C ARG A 286 19.08 -6.60 -30.08
N LYS A 287 19.74 -5.81 -30.93
CA LYS A 287 19.25 -5.59 -32.30
C LYS A 287 19.42 -6.91 -33.04
N GLU A 288 18.34 -7.47 -33.55
CA GLU A 288 18.39 -8.11 -34.87
C GLU A 288 18.71 -7.05 -35.93
#